data_AF-A0A7W0W5N5-F1
#
_entry.id   AF-A0A7W0W5N5-F1
#
_cell.length_a   1.000
_cell.length_b   1.000
_cell.length_c   1.000
_cell.angle_alpha   90.00
_cell.angle_beta   90.00
_cell.angle_gamma   90.00
#
_symmetry.space_group_name_H-M   'P 1'
#
loop_
_entity.id
_entity.type
_entity.pdbx_description
1 polymer ?
#
loop_
_entity_poly.entity_id
_entity_poly.type
_entity_poly.pdbx_seq_one_letter_code
_entity_poly.pdbx_strand_id
1 'polypeptide(L)'
;MSARTDPEPTSPQPARPAAQPDADRFNVRIIQPTQRTALLAEIARIESYAEAVERVASKAWLRLLHFDGVPPHPAMLLKQELLALGGDALITPEVYLGTAAAPTPVLAWASERAWLALCRKLSLLPVDALQQLGRAISQALGAIDAAERGSLTLAGRTWRWGERTLVMGIINATPDSFSHDGLLSPATALTVAQQAAALAVAGADILDIGGESTRPGATTVTLDEELARVIPAIQAARQACDLPISVDTYKAEVAVAALDAGAHLVNDIWGLRTPSGEWNLALAGLVAERGVPIVLMHNRRASVAANQHGHHFSNVAYSDLTGEVCAELREGVRFALDQGIAPGQIVLDPGIGFGKTPAQNIELLQHLAELQALGYPLLVGTSRKSFIGLALNKPVEERIFGTAATVSHAIMHGADIIRVHDVAAMVDVCRMTDALVRQRPQ
;
A
#
# COMPACT_ATOMS: atom_id res chain seq x y z
N MET A 1 -2.17 61.29 79.51
CA MET A 1 -0.81 60.78 79.78
C MET A 1 -0.72 59.36 79.27
N SER A 2 -0.10 59.15 78.12
CA SER A 2 0.89 58.07 77.90
C SER A 2 1.41 58.23 76.47
N ALA A 3 2.72 58.20 76.35
CA ALA A 3 3.49 58.72 75.23
C ALA A 3 3.36 57.86 73.96
N ARG A 4 3.41 58.54 72.81
CA ARG A 4 3.70 57.94 71.51
C ARG A 4 5.14 57.42 71.52
N THR A 5 5.33 56.16 71.15
CA THR A 5 6.61 55.61 70.73
C THR A 5 6.50 55.25 69.26
N ASP A 6 7.29 55.91 68.43
CA ASP A 6 7.41 55.63 67.00
C ASP A 6 7.99 54.22 66.78
N PRO A 7 7.48 53.44 65.82
CA PRO A 7 8.15 52.21 65.40
C PRO A 7 9.32 52.52 64.45
N GLU A 8 10.44 51.87 64.72
CA GLU A 8 11.71 51.91 63.98
C GLU A 8 11.56 51.66 62.46
N PRO A 9 12.48 52.21 61.64
CA PRO A 9 12.47 51.97 60.20
C PRO A 9 12.75 50.50 59.91
N THR A 10 11.84 49.86 59.17
CA THR A 10 12.01 48.49 58.69
C THR A 10 13.18 48.43 57.70
N SER A 11 14.20 47.65 58.06
CA SER A 11 15.33 47.33 57.19
C SER A 11 14.85 46.75 55.86
N PRO A 12 15.43 47.13 54.72
CA PRO A 12 15.04 46.57 53.43
C PRO A 12 15.30 45.06 53.42
N GLN A 13 14.27 44.27 53.10
CA GLN A 13 14.44 42.83 52.87
C GLN A 13 15.53 42.62 51.79
N PRO A 14 16.48 41.70 51.99
CA PRO A 14 17.44 41.39 50.96
C PRO A 14 16.67 40.86 49.74
N ALA A 15 16.97 41.43 48.57
CA ALA A 15 16.44 40.96 47.30
C ALA A 15 16.67 39.44 47.19
N ARG A 16 15.60 38.68 46.89
CA ARG A 16 15.73 37.26 46.57
C ARG A 16 16.86 37.10 45.54
N PRO A 17 17.83 36.21 45.76
CA PRO A 17 18.84 35.95 44.75
C PRO A 17 18.11 35.52 43.47
N ALA A 18 18.46 36.13 42.34
CA ALA A 18 17.97 35.71 41.04
C ALA A 18 18.23 34.21 40.92
N ALA A 19 17.18 33.43 40.66
CA ALA A 19 17.28 31.99 40.53
C ALA A 19 18.41 31.68 39.54
N GLN A 20 19.44 30.98 40.02
CA GLN A 20 20.47 30.45 39.15
C GLN A 20 19.77 29.63 38.05
N PRO A 21 20.09 29.84 36.77
CA PRO A 21 19.49 29.05 35.71
C PRO A 21 19.81 27.59 35.97
N ASP A 22 18.76 26.80 36.22
CA ASP A 22 18.82 25.40 36.59
C ASP A 22 19.77 24.64 35.65
N ALA A 23 20.67 23.84 36.22
CA ALA A 23 21.76 23.18 35.48
C ALA A 23 21.26 22.12 34.48
N ASP A 24 19.98 21.73 34.57
CA ASP A 24 19.30 20.82 33.64
C ASP A 24 18.46 21.57 32.58
N ARG A 25 19.05 22.58 31.95
CA ARG A 25 18.36 23.51 31.03
C ARG A 25 18.06 22.97 29.62
N PHE A 26 18.46 21.73 29.31
CA PHE A 26 18.35 21.17 27.96
C PHE A 26 17.20 20.16 27.88
N ASN A 27 16.13 20.51 27.15
CA ASN A 27 15.04 19.59 26.84
C ASN A 27 15.30 18.87 25.51
N VAL A 28 15.86 17.66 25.57
CA VAL A 28 16.18 16.84 24.39
C VAL A 28 15.01 15.90 24.08
N ARG A 29 14.57 15.89 22.82
CA ARG A 29 13.53 14.98 22.30
C ARG A 29 14.03 14.27 21.05
N ILE A 30 13.65 13.01 20.88
CA ILE A 30 13.89 12.26 19.65
C ILE A 30 12.72 12.53 18.69
N ILE A 31 13.02 12.94 17.47
CA ILE A 31 12.05 13.15 16.40
C ILE A 31 12.26 12.05 15.36
N GLN A 32 11.21 11.27 15.10
CA GLN A 32 11.21 10.20 14.08
C GLN A 32 10.09 10.50 13.08
N PRO A 33 10.36 11.38 12.10
CA PRO A 33 9.36 11.73 11.11
C PRO A 33 9.06 10.51 10.24
N THR A 34 7.80 10.09 10.19
CA THR A 34 7.32 9.01 9.31
C THR A 34 7.08 9.49 7.87
N GLN A 35 6.99 10.82 7.67
CA GLN A 35 6.78 11.46 6.37
C GLN A 35 7.67 12.70 6.21
N ARG A 36 8.05 13.02 4.97
CA ARG A 36 8.91 14.17 4.63
C ARG A 36 8.27 15.49 5.07
N THR A 37 6.95 15.59 4.93
CA THR A 37 6.13 16.74 5.34
C THR A 37 6.21 17.00 6.84
N ALA A 38 6.27 15.97 7.69
CA ALA A 38 6.45 16.12 9.13
C ALA A 38 7.83 16.68 9.47
N LEU A 39 8.89 16.25 8.75
CA LEU A 39 10.23 16.83 8.89
C LEU A 39 10.27 18.30 8.46
N LEU A 40 9.66 18.62 7.32
CA LEU A 40 9.54 20.02 6.84
C LEU A 40 8.85 20.91 7.89
N ALA A 41 7.74 20.45 8.46
CA ALA A 41 7.00 21.18 9.49
C ALA A 41 7.84 21.41 10.76
N GLU A 42 8.65 20.43 11.17
CA GLU A 42 9.54 20.58 12.31
C GLU A 42 10.67 21.57 12.04
N ILE A 43 11.30 21.52 10.86
CA ILE A 43 12.34 22.47 10.46
C ILE A 43 11.76 23.88 10.36
N ALA A 44 10.55 24.03 9.82
CA ALA A 44 9.86 25.31 9.67
C ALA A 44 9.51 26.00 11.02
N ARG A 45 9.52 25.26 12.14
CA ARG A 45 9.38 25.84 13.49
C ARG A 45 10.64 26.60 13.92
N ILE A 46 11.78 26.32 13.30
CA ILE A 46 13.09 26.89 13.64
C ILE A 46 13.54 27.87 12.55
N GLU A 47 13.34 27.51 11.28
CA GLU A 47 13.72 28.27 10.10
C GLU A 47 12.49 28.84 9.38
N SER A 48 12.54 30.11 9.00
CA SER A 48 11.41 30.83 8.39
C SER A 48 11.50 30.97 6.86
N TYR A 49 12.68 30.80 6.28
CA TYR A 49 12.86 30.89 4.83
C TYR A 49 12.57 29.53 4.15
N ALA A 50 11.52 29.47 3.33
CA ALA A 50 11.05 28.23 2.69
C ALA A 50 12.16 27.49 1.91
N GLU A 51 13.01 28.20 1.17
CA GLU A 51 14.13 27.59 0.44
C GLU A 51 15.18 26.96 1.38
N ALA A 52 15.40 27.57 2.55
CA ALA A 52 16.29 27.03 3.56
C ALA A 52 15.70 25.76 4.20
N VAL A 53 14.38 25.75 4.46
CA VAL A 53 13.64 24.59 4.99
C VAL A 53 13.83 23.36 4.08
N GLU A 54 13.57 23.50 2.78
CA GLU A 54 13.74 22.39 1.81
C GLU A 54 15.19 21.91 1.72
N ARG A 55 16.14 22.85 1.68
CA ARG A 55 17.56 22.51 1.62
C ARG A 55 18.04 21.78 2.87
N VAL A 56 17.53 22.12 4.05
CA VAL A 56 17.85 21.42 5.30
C VAL A 56 17.16 20.06 5.34
N ALA A 57 15.88 19.99 4.95
CA ALA A 57 15.13 18.75 4.90
C ALA A 57 15.82 17.71 4.01
N SER A 58 16.27 18.09 2.81
CA SER A 58 16.99 17.17 1.92
C SER A 58 18.31 16.59 2.50
N LYS A 59 18.89 17.23 3.52
CA LYS A 59 20.08 16.74 4.23
C LYS A 59 19.72 15.87 5.44
N ALA A 60 18.61 16.17 6.11
CA ALA A 60 18.15 15.48 7.30
C ALA A 60 17.26 14.25 6.99
N TRP A 61 16.68 14.21 5.79
CA TRP A 61 15.82 13.12 5.34
C TRP A 61 16.64 11.96 4.83
N LEU A 62 16.80 10.95 5.68
CA LEU A 62 17.57 9.74 5.39
C LEU A 62 16.71 8.69 4.70
N ARG A 63 17.34 7.94 3.80
CA ARG A 63 16.73 6.86 3.02
C ARG A 63 17.63 5.66 3.05
N LEU A 64 17.05 4.52 3.43
CA LEU A 64 17.64 3.20 3.34
C LEU A 64 17.04 2.51 2.12
N LEU A 65 17.88 2.01 1.22
CA LEU A 65 17.46 1.25 0.05
C LEU A 65 18.09 -0.13 0.07
N HIS A 66 17.28 -1.15 -0.19
CA HIS A 66 17.72 -2.50 -0.47
C HIS A 66 17.75 -2.72 -1.98
N PHE A 67 18.82 -3.35 -2.47
CA PHE A 67 18.99 -3.68 -3.87
C PHE A 67 19.23 -5.17 -4.01
N ASP A 68 18.43 -5.81 -4.86
CA ASP A 68 18.58 -7.23 -5.17
C ASP A 68 19.44 -7.43 -6.41
N GLY A 69 20.35 -8.41 -6.35
CA GLY A 69 21.09 -8.87 -7.53
C GLY A 69 21.93 -7.78 -8.21
N VAL A 70 22.63 -6.95 -7.43
CA VAL A 70 23.54 -5.93 -7.98
C VAL A 70 24.84 -6.60 -8.45
N PRO A 71 25.29 -6.37 -9.70
CA PRO A 71 26.57 -6.92 -10.14
C PRO A 71 27.73 -6.39 -9.26
N PRO A 72 28.80 -7.18 -9.02
CA PRO A 72 29.85 -6.84 -8.06
C PRO A 72 30.50 -5.46 -8.27
N HIS A 73 30.81 -5.10 -9.52
CA HIS A 73 31.45 -3.82 -9.83
C HIS A 73 30.53 -2.62 -9.50
N PRO A 74 29.26 -2.55 -9.98
CA PRO A 74 28.28 -1.59 -9.50
C PRO A 74 28.09 -1.56 -7.97
N ALA A 75 28.10 -2.69 -7.28
CA ALA A 75 27.96 -2.73 -5.81
C ALA A 75 29.13 -2.04 -5.10
N MET A 76 30.36 -2.29 -5.53
CA MET A 76 31.55 -1.60 -5.02
C MET A 76 31.50 -0.09 -5.33
N LEU A 77 31.11 0.28 -6.55
CA LEU A 77 31.00 1.68 -6.96
C LEU A 77 29.96 2.41 -6.12
N LEU A 78 28.78 1.81 -5.90
CA LEU A 78 27.76 2.36 -5.00
C LEU A 78 28.34 2.69 -3.62
N LYS A 79 29.07 1.74 -3.01
CA LYS A 79 29.70 1.97 -1.71
C LYS A 79 30.68 3.15 -1.74
N GLN A 80 31.59 3.18 -2.70
CA GLN A 80 32.61 4.23 -2.81
C GLN A 80 31.99 5.61 -3.02
N GLU A 81 31.01 5.70 -3.92
CA GLU A 81 30.33 6.95 -4.24
C GLU A 81 29.48 7.46 -3.08
N LEU A 82 28.78 6.56 -2.38
CA LEU A 82 28.00 6.94 -1.20
C LEU A 82 28.89 7.41 -0.06
N LEU A 83 30.03 6.75 0.21
CA LEU A 83 31.00 7.21 1.20
C LEU A 83 31.49 8.62 0.89
N ALA A 84 31.77 8.93 -0.38
CA ALA A 84 32.18 10.28 -0.81
C ALA A 84 31.07 11.34 -0.63
N LEU A 85 29.80 10.92 -0.65
CA LEU A 85 28.63 11.79 -0.51
C LEU A 85 28.07 11.84 0.93
N GLY A 86 28.70 11.16 1.88
CA GLY A 86 28.29 11.12 3.29
C GLY A 86 27.19 10.09 3.62
N GLY A 87 26.98 9.11 2.73
CA GLY A 87 26.24 7.89 3.00
C GLY A 87 27.17 6.69 3.17
N ASP A 88 26.61 5.48 3.15
CA ASP A 88 27.38 4.23 3.11
C ASP A 88 26.53 3.10 2.51
N ALA A 89 27.17 1.99 2.18
CA ALA A 89 26.54 0.78 1.72
C ALA A 89 27.20 -0.45 2.36
N LEU A 90 26.37 -1.37 2.85
CA LEU A 90 26.76 -2.72 3.19
C LEU A 90 26.80 -3.57 1.92
N ILE A 91 27.96 -4.16 1.67
CA ILE A 91 28.24 -5.10 0.58
C ILE A 91 28.86 -6.35 1.18
N THR A 92 28.81 -7.47 0.48
CA THR A 92 29.40 -8.72 0.98
C THR A 92 30.94 -8.68 0.94
N PRO A 93 31.64 -9.45 1.80
CA PRO A 93 33.10 -9.51 1.81
C PRO A 93 33.71 -9.89 0.46
N GLU A 94 33.05 -10.72 -0.33
CA GLU A 94 33.51 -11.16 -1.65
C GLU A 94 33.54 -10.01 -2.66
N VAL A 95 32.56 -9.10 -2.61
CA VAL A 95 32.62 -7.87 -3.41
C VAL A 95 33.76 -6.99 -2.94
N TYR A 96 33.94 -6.87 -1.62
CA TYR A 96 35.03 -6.08 -1.04
C TYR A 96 36.42 -6.57 -1.48
N LEU A 97 36.60 -7.90 -1.51
CA LEU A 97 37.84 -8.56 -1.90
C LEU A 97 37.99 -8.75 -3.41
N GLY A 98 37.00 -8.38 -4.22
CA GLY A 98 37.01 -8.56 -5.68
C GLY A 98 36.91 -10.02 -6.14
N THR A 99 36.41 -10.92 -5.28
CA THR A 99 36.25 -12.36 -5.58
C THR A 99 34.82 -12.74 -5.96
N ALA A 100 33.86 -11.84 -5.79
CA ALA A 100 32.47 -12.08 -6.17
C ALA A 100 32.32 -12.26 -7.69
N ALA A 101 31.77 -13.40 -8.11
CA ALA A 101 31.48 -13.72 -9.51
C ALA A 101 29.99 -13.58 -9.87
N ALA A 102 29.12 -13.49 -8.87
CA ALA A 102 27.67 -13.43 -9.04
C ALA A 102 27.11 -12.10 -8.50
N PRO A 103 25.94 -11.66 -8.97
CA PRO A 103 25.22 -10.53 -8.38
C PRO A 103 24.92 -10.75 -6.90
N THR A 104 24.93 -9.67 -6.12
CA THR A 104 24.83 -9.70 -4.65
C THR A 104 23.81 -8.68 -4.15
N PRO A 105 23.17 -8.88 -2.98
CA PRO A 105 22.39 -7.83 -2.35
C PRO A 105 23.27 -6.67 -1.88
N VAL A 106 22.71 -5.47 -1.88
CA VAL A 106 23.32 -4.27 -1.30
C VAL A 106 22.30 -3.57 -0.42
N LEU A 107 22.68 -3.23 0.81
CA LEU A 107 21.88 -2.38 1.68
C LEU A 107 22.60 -1.04 1.82
N ALA A 108 21.99 0.05 1.38
CA ALA A 108 22.65 1.35 1.32
C ALA A 108 21.81 2.47 1.91
N TRP A 109 22.45 3.45 2.54
CA TRP A 109 21.76 4.58 3.17
C TRP A 109 22.48 5.90 2.92
N ALA A 110 21.69 6.94 2.73
CA ALA A 110 22.17 8.30 2.57
C ALA A 110 21.04 9.31 2.79
N SER A 111 21.39 10.59 2.87
CA SER A 111 20.39 11.67 2.78
C SER A 111 19.79 11.74 1.37
N GLU A 112 18.56 12.25 1.24
CA GLU A 112 17.91 12.54 -0.04
C GLU A 112 18.85 13.34 -0.97
N ARG A 113 19.53 14.36 -0.44
CA ARG A 113 20.53 15.15 -1.19
C ARG A 113 21.65 14.28 -1.75
N ALA A 114 22.19 13.36 -0.96
CA ALA A 114 23.27 12.47 -1.37
C ALA A 114 22.78 11.49 -2.46
N TRP A 115 21.59 10.92 -2.30
CA TRP A 115 20.99 10.07 -3.33
C TRP A 115 20.76 10.82 -4.65
N LEU A 116 20.19 12.02 -4.60
CA LEU A 116 20.00 12.83 -5.81
C LEU A 116 21.33 13.20 -6.48
N ALA A 117 22.38 13.44 -5.70
CA ALA A 117 23.73 13.68 -6.24
C ALA A 117 24.30 12.43 -6.90
N LEU A 118 24.13 11.24 -6.28
CA LEU A 118 24.53 9.96 -6.85
C LEU A 118 23.80 9.70 -8.18
N CYS A 119 22.47 9.84 -8.23
CA CYS A 119 21.69 9.63 -9.45
C CYS A 119 22.16 10.51 -10.60
N ARG A 120 22.43 11.80 -10.34
CA ARG A 120 23.01 12.72 -11.34
C ARG A 120 24.40 12.28 -11.80
N LYS A 121 25.23 11.74 -10.91
CA LYS A 121 26.56 11.25 -11.29
C LYS A 121 26.45 10.00 -12.15
N LEU A 122 25.61 9.04 -11.75
CA LEU A 122 25.39 7.79 -12.49
C LEU A 122 24.83 8.03 -13.89
N SER A 123 23.95 9.02 -14.08
CA SER A 123 23.38 9.33 -15.39
C SER A 123 24.40 9.92 -16.38
N LEU A 124 25.50 10.50 -15.89
CA LEU A 124 26.57 11.06 -16.72
C LEU A 124 27.63 10.04 -17.11
N LEU A 125 27.65 8.85 -16.49
CA LEU A 125 28.59 7.79 -16.81
C LEU A 125 28.14 7.04 -18.07
N PRO A 126 29.04 6.76 -19.04
CA PRO A 126 28.70 6.07 -20.28
C PRO A 126 28.63 4.54 -20.09
N VAL A 127 27.90 4.09 -19.06
CA VAL A 127 27.73 2.68 -18.73
C VAL A 127 26.25 2.41 -18.49
N ASP A 128 25.61 1.67 -19.39
CA ASP A 128 24.16 1.45 -19.39
C ASP A 128 23.63 0.90 -18.06
N ALA A 129 24.34 -0.07 -17.47
CA ALA A 129 23.97 -0.65 -16.19
C ALA A 129 23.95 0.37 -15.03
N LEU A 130 24.89 1.32 -15.02
CA LEU A 130 24.95 2.37 -14.00
C LEU A 130 23.85 3.42 -14.23
N GLN A 131 23.56 3.77 -15.48
CA GLN A 131 22.46 4.66 -15.80
C GLN A 131 21.09 4.03 -15.45
N GLN A 132 20.91 2.73 -15.70
CA GLN A 132 19.73 1.97 -15.28
C GLN A 132 19.58 1.98 -13.77
N LEU A 133 20.66 1.73 -13.02
CA LEU A 133 20.69 1.82 -11.56
C LEU A 133 20.30 3.22 -11.06
N GLY A 134 20.86 4.28 -11.65
CA GLY A 134 20.51 5.66 -11.30
C GLY A 134 19.03 5.98 -11.56
N ARG A 135 18.46 5.49 -12.66
CA ARG A 135 17.02 5.61 -12.94
C ARG A 135 16.17 4.86 -11.92
N ALA A 136 16.54 3.63 -11.58
CA ALA A 136 15.82 2.81 -10.60
C ALA A 136 15.81 3.47 -9.21
N ILE A 137 16.94 4.00 -8.74
CA ILE A 137 17.03 4.75 -7.48
C ILE A 137 16.14 6.00 -7.54
N SER A 138 16.24 6.78 -8.61
CA SER A 138 15.44 8.00 -8.75
C SER A 138 13.95 7.71 -8.79
N GLN A 139 13.53 6.62 -9.43
CA GLN A 139 12.13 6.19 -9.47
C GLN A 139 11.65 5.75 -8.09
N ALA A 140 12.41 4.93 -7.37
CA ALA A 140 12.05 4.47 -6.03
C ALA A 140 11.91 5.63 -5.03
N LEU A 141 12.85 6.59 -5.05
CA LEU A 141 12.79 7.78 -4.21
C LEU A 141 11.62 8.69 -4.58
N GLY A 142 11.43 8.95 -5.87
CA GLY A 142 10.34 9.76 -6.37
C GLY A 142 8.97 9.16 -6.04
N ALA A 143 8.84 7.84 -6.06
CA ALA A 143 7.60 7.15 -5.73
C ALA A 143 7.19 7.32 -4.25
N ILE A 144 8.15 7.26 -3.33
CA ILE A 144 7.90 7.42 -1.89
C ILE A 144 7.55 8.88 -1.55
N ASP A 145 8.32 9.82 -2.12
CA ASP A 145 8.24 11.25 -1.80
C ASP A 145 7.33 12.05 -2.75
N ALA A 146 6.61 11.40 -3.67
CA ALA A 146 5.70 12.07 -4.60
C ALA A 146 4.64 12.89 -3.87
N ALA A 147 4.73 14.21 -4.02
CA ALA A 147 3.71 15.15 -3.56
C ALA A 147 2.38 14.99 -4.32
N GLU A 148 2.46 14.59 -5.59
CA GLU A 148 1.30 14.23 -6.41
C GLU A 148 1.39 12.76 -6.81
N ARG A 149 0.60 11.91 -6.15
CA ARG A 149 0.55 10.47 -6.41
C ARG A 149 -0.34 10.09 -7.60
N GLY A 150 -0.83 11.07 -8.35
CA GLY A 150 -1.80 10.89 -9.44
C GLY A 150 -3.25 10.83 -8.93
N SER A 151 -4.16 10.47 -9.82
CA SER A 151 -5.59 10.35 -9.51
C SER A 151 -6.26 9.23 -10.29
N LEU A 152 -7.29 8.65 -9.71
CA LEU A 152 -8.17 7.69 -10.36
C LEU A 152 -9.51 8.35 -10.67
N THR A 153 -9.99 8.19 -11.91
CA THR A 153 -11.34 8.63 -12.28
C THR A 153 -12.19 7.42 -12.64
N LEU A 154 -13.29 7.20 -11.91
CA LEU A 154 -14.28 6.16 -12.19
C LEU A 154 -15.68 6.74 -12.10
N ALA A 155 -16.56 6.39 -13.04
CA ALA A 155 -17.96 6.81 -13.03
C ALA A 155 -18.17 8.33 -12.80
N GLY A 156 -17.32 9.17 -13.39
CA GLY A 156 -17.38 10.63 -13.24
C GLY A 156 -16.87 11.19 -11.90
N ARG A 157 -16.32 10.34 -11.02
CA ARG A 157 -15.71 10.73 -9.74
C ARG A 157 -14.19 10.63 -9.86
N THR A 158 -13.48 11.64 -9.36
CA THR A 158 -12.01 11.66 -9.35
C THR A 158 -11.50 11.66 -7.91
N TRP A 159 -10.61 10.71 -7.59
CA TRP A 159 -9.91 10.65 -6.31
C TRP A 159 -8.43 10.86 -6.53
N ARG A 160 -7.81 11.73 -5.73
CA ARG A 160 -6.36 11.93 -5.72
C ARG A 160 -5.74 11.01 -4.69
N TRP A 161 -4.70 10.30 -5.09
CA TRP A 161 -3.98 9.38 -4.23
C TRP A 161 -3.25 10.13 -3.11
N GLY A 162 -3.16 9.54 -1.92
CA GLY A 162 -2.58 10.19 -0.75
C GLY A 162 -3.52 11.14 0.03
N GLU A 163 -4.61 11.67 -0.52
CA GLU A 163 -5.52 12.59 0.20
C GLU A 163 -6.38 11.89 1.26
N ARG A 164 -6.98 10.76 0.90
CA ARG A 164 -7.74 9.89 1.81
C ARG A 164 -7.71 8.44 1.34
N THR A 165 -7.98 7.53 2.24
CA THR A 165 -8.15 6.11 1.93
C THR A 165 -9.52 5.89 1.27
N LEU A 166 -9.55 5.14 0.17
CA LEU A 166 -10.79 4.69 -0.46
C LEU A 166 -11.23 3.36 0.12
N VAL A 167 -12.54 3.20 0.33
CA VAL A 167 -13.11 1.96 0.84
C VAL A 167 -13.81 1.19 -0.29
N MET A 168 -13.31 -0.01 -0.58
CA MET A 168 -13.90 -0.94 -1.54
C MET A 168 -14.73 -2.00 -0.80
N GLY A 169 -16.04 -1.96 -0.97
CA GLY A 169 -17.00 -2.87 -0.33
C GLY A 169 -17.20 -4.16 -1.13
N ILE A 170 -17.03 -5.32 -0.47
CA ILE A 170 -17.12 -6.63 -1.12
C ILE A 170 -18.58 -7.08 -1.24
N ILE A 171 -18.97 -7.54 -2.44
CA ILE A 171 -20.22 -8.24 -2.72
C ILE A 171 -19.88 -9.58 -3.38
N ASN A 172 -20.11 -10.68 -2.66
CA ASN A 172 -19.92 -12.02 -3.22
C ASN A 172 -21.23 -12.50 -3.85
N ALA A 173 -21.25 -12.69 -5.17
CA ALA A 173 -22.38 -13.24 -5.91
C ALA A 173 -22.34 -14.78 -5.89
N THR A 174 -22.27 -15.38 -4.69
CA THR A 174 -22.09 -16.85 -4.52
C THR A 174 -23.38 -17.61 -4.18
N PRO A 175 -23.44 -18.94 -4.43
CA PRO A 175 -24.67 -19.76 -4.44
C PRO A 175 -25.46 -19.95 -3.16
N ASP A 176 -25.05 -19.40 -2.01
CA ASP A 176 -25.85 -19.49 -0.77
C ASP A 176 -27.24 -18.79 -0.92
N SER A 177 -27.56 -18.33 -2.13
CA SER A 177 -28.82 -17.71 -2.54
C SER A 177 -29.29 -18.13 -3.96
N PHE A 178 -28.71 -19.14 -4.61
CA PHE A 178 -29.04 -19.50 -6.01
C PHE A 178 -29.82 -20.81 -6.11
N SER A 179 -30.87 -20.83 -6.95
CA SER A 179 -31.59 -22.05 -7.33
C SER A 179 -30.77 -22.88 -8.35
N HIS A 180 -31.06 -24.18 -8.43
CA HIS A 180 -30.27 -25.22 -9.14
C HIS A 180 -30.16 -25.04 -10.67
N ASP A 181 -30.68 -23.95 -11.21
CA ASP A 181 -30.84 -23.62 -12.63
C ASP A 181 -29.90 -22.49 -13.10
N GLY A 182 -28.98 -22.02 -12.24
CA GLY A 182 -27.89 -21.10 -12.61
C GLY A 182 -28.34 -19.66 -12.90
N LEU A 183 -29.64 -19.41 -13.06
CA LEU A 183 -30.22 -18.07 -13.10
C LEU A 183 -30.23 -17.48 -11.68
N LEU A 184 -29.85 -16.20 -11.57
CA LEU A 184 -30.14 -15.41 -10.39
C LEU A 184 -31.65 -15.48 -10.13
N SER A 185 -32.06 -16.04 -9.00
CA SER A 185 -33.44 -15.89 -8.57
C SER A 185 -33.71 -14.38 -8.40
N PRO A 186 -34.93 -13.89 -8.65
CA PRO A 186 -35.28 -12.49 -8.37
C PRO A 186 -34.92 -12.07 -6.93
N ALA A 187 -34.94 -13.01 -5.98
CA ALA A 187 -34.51 -12.80 -4.61
C ALA A 187 -33.01 -12.48 -4.49
N THR A 188 -32.15 -13.12 -5.29
CA THR A 188 -30.70 -12.90 -5.25
C THR A 188 -30.30 -11.55 -5.84
N ALA A 189 -30.92 -11.14 -6.96
CA ALA A 189 -30.70 -9.81 -7.53
C ALA A 189 -31.15 -8.70 -6.55
N LEU A 190 -32.29 -8.91 -5.86
CA LEU A 190 -32.75 -8.02 -4.80
C LEU A 190 -31.75 -7.97 -3.62
N THR A 191 -31.21 -9.10 -3.18
CA THR A 191 -30.17 -9.16 -2.13
C THR A 191 -28.93 -8.35 -2.54
N VAL A 192 -28.44 -8.51 -3.78
CA VAL A 192 -27.30 -7.73 -4.28
C VAL A 192 -27.62 -6.24 -4.29
N ALA A 193 -28.80 -5.84 -4.79
CA ALA A 193 -29.23 -4.44 -4.80
C ALA A 193 -29.31 -3.85 -3.38
N GLN A 194 -29.88 -4.59 -2.42
CA GLN A 194 -29.96 -4.18 -1.01
C GLN A 194 -28.57 -4.06 -0.38
N GLN A 195 -27.67 -5.01 -0.65
CA GLN A 195 -26.30 -4.96 -0.16
C GLN A 195 -25.54 -3.78 -0.77
N ALA A 196 -25.64 -3.55 -2.08
CA ALA A 196 -25.02 -2.43 -2.76
C ALA A 196 -25.48 -1.07 -2.18
N ALA A 197 -26.79 -0.91 -1.98
CA ALA A 197 -27.35 0.29 -1.34
C ALA A 197 -26.87 0.45 0.11
N ALA A 198 -26.82 -0.64 0.89
CA ALA A 198 -26.35 -0.60 2.27
C ALA A 198 -24.86 -0.22 2.36
N LEU A 199 -24.01 -0.77 1.49
CA LEU A 199 -22.58 -0.42 1.44
C LEU A 199 -22.38 1.03 1.00
N ALA A 200 -23.19 1.53 0.06
CA ALA A 200 -23.17 2.94 -0.32
C ALA A 200 -23.53 3.87 0.83
N VAL A 201 -24.60 3.56 1.58
CA VAL A 201 -25.00 4.32 2.79
C VAL A 201 -23.92 4.22 3.87
N ALA A 202 -23.27 3.08 4.01
CA ALA A 202 -22.18 2.87 4.96
C ALA A 202 -20.90 3.64 4.60
N GLY A 203 -20.81 4.22 3.40
CA GLY A 203 -19.69 5.05 2.96
C GLY A 203 -18.64 4.33 2.12
N ALA A 204 -18.98 3.23 1.45
CA ALA A 204 -18.11 2.66 0.42
C ALA A 204 -17.90 3.66 -0.73
N ASP A 205 -16.70 3.66 -1.29
CA ASP A 205 -16.32 4.46 -2.46
C ASP A 205 -16.43 3.65 -3.75
N ILE A 206 -16.20 2.34 -3.67
CA ILE A 206 -16.22 1.38 -4.79
C ILE A 206 -16.93 0.11 -4.30
N LEU A 207 -17.73 -0.52 -5.17
CA LEU A 207 -18.25 -1.86 -4.95
C LEU A 207 -17.40 -2.86 -5.72
N ASP A 208 -17.12 -4.03 -5.14
CA ASP A 208 -16.36 -5.09 -5.81
C ASP A 208 -17.17 -6.38 -5.83
N ILE A 209 -17.52 -6.82 -7.04
CA ILE A 209 -18.46 -7.91 -7.30
C ILE A 209 -17.69 -9.10 -7.87
N GLY A 210 -17.70 -10.22 -7.15
CA GLY A 210 -17.07 -11.48 -7.57
C GLY A 210 -18.06 -12.65 -7.58
N GLY A 211 -18.03 -13.47 -8.64
CA GLY A 211 -18.85 -14.68 -8.76
C GLY A 211 -18.13 -15.97 -8.38
N GLU A 212 -16.81 -15.92 -8.25
CA GLU A 212 -15.93 -17.02 -7.86
C GLU A 212 -15.38 -16.78 -6.44
N SER A 213 -15.49 -17.80 -5.58
CA SER A 213 -14.83 -17.73 -4.27
C SER A 213 -13.34 -17.97 -4.45
N THR A 214 -12.53 -17.00 -4.03
CA THR A 214 -11.07 -17.06 -4.12
C THR A 214 -10.43 -17.52 -2.80
N ARG A 215 -11.25 -18.02 -1.86
CA ARG A 215 -10.79 -18.53 -0.56
C ARG A 215 -9.92 -19.79 -0.75
N PRO A 216 -8.92 -20.04 0.13
CA PRO A 216 -8.12 -21.25 0.06
C PRO A 216 -9.01 -22.50 0.09
N GLY A 217 -8.91 -23.34 -0.95
CA GLY A 217 -9.66 -24.59 -1.08
C GLY A 217 -11.03 -24.47 -1.77
N ALA A 218 -11.39 -23.29 -2.28
CA ALA A 218 -12.61 -23.14 -3.08
C ALA A 218 -12.51 -23.88 -4.43
N THR A 219 -13.63 -24.42 -4.89
CA THR A 219 -13.75 -25.00 -6.23
C THR A 219 -13.90 -23.90 -7.27
N THR A 220 -13.14 -24.01 -8.36
CA THR A 220 -13.26 -23.14 -9.53
C THR A 220 -14.65 -23.28 -10.14
N VAL A 221 -15.26 -22.16 -10.51
CA VAL A 221 -16.56 -22.12 -11.18
C VAL A 221 -16.37 -22.09 -12.70
N THR A 222 -17.31 -22.67 -13.44
CA THR A 222 -17.26 -22.62 -14.90
C THR A 222 -17.46 -21.18 -15.39
N LEU A 223 -17.06 -20.89 -16.63
CA LEU A 223 -17.27 -19.58 -17.24
C LEU A 223 -18.76 -19.19 -17.23
N ASP A 224 -19.63 -20.10 -17.66
CA ASP A 224 -21.08 -19.85 -17.74
C ASP A 224 -21.69 -19.60 -16.36
N GLU A 225 -21.25 -20.34 -15.34
CA GLU A 225 -21.68 -20.12 -13.95
C GLU A 225 -21.26 -18.76 -13.42
N GLU A 226 -20.02 -18.32 -13.69
CA GLU A 226 -19.56 -17.01 -13.23
C GLU A 226 -20.29 -15.88 -13.95
N LEU A 227 -20.49 -15.99 -15.27
CA LEU A 227 -21.27 -15.02 -16.05
C LEU A 227 -22.70 -14.90 -15.51
N ALA A 228 -23.37 -16.01 -15.26
CA ALA A 228 -24.75 -16.02 -14.76
C ALA A 228 -24.88 -15.42 -13.35
N ARG A 229 -23.80 -15.41 -12.56
CA ARG A 229 -23.73 -14.77 -11.24
C ARG A 229 -23.39 -13.29 -11.31
N VAL A 230 -22.31 -12.96 -12.02
CA VAL A 230 -21.69 -11.62 -12.00
C VAL A 230 -22.51 -10.61 -12.77
N ILE A 231 -23.01 -10.96 -13.97
CA ILE A 231 -23.63 -9.99 -14.86
C ILE A 231 -24.91 -9.39 -14.27
N PRO A 232 -25.88 -10.18 -13.78
CA PRO A 232 -27.08 -9.58 -13.24
C PRO A 232 -26.86 -9.00 -11.83
N ALA A 233 -25.81 -9.42 -11.11
CA ALA A 233 -25.38 -8.76 -9.88
C ALA A 233 -24.86 -7.33 -10.15
N ILE A 234 -24.05 -7.13 -11.19
CA ILE A 234 -23.61 -5.80 -11.62
C ILE A 234 -24.82 -4.94 -12.01
N GLN A 235 -25.73 -5.48 -12.83
CA GLN A 235 -26.93 -4.75 -13.25
C GLN A 235 -27.80 -4.33 -12.06
N ALA A 236 -28.01 -5.22 -11.10
CA ALA A 236 -28.76 -4.93 -9.88
C ALA A 236 -28.08 -3.86 -9.01
N ALA A 237 -26.75 -3.94 -8.83
CA ALA A 237 -25.99 -2.96 -8.07
C ALA A 237 -26.05 -1.56 -8.72
N ARG A 238 -25.93 -1.48 -10.04
CA ARG A 238 -26.06 -0.20 -10.79
C ARG A 238 -27.43 0.45 -10.65
N GLN A 239 -28.49 -0.35 -10.53
CA GLN A 239 -29.84 0.19 -10.30
C GLN A 239 -30.04 0.68 -8.86
N ALA A 240 -29.25 0.18 -7.92
CA ALA A 240 -29.38 0.47 -6.50
C ALA A 240 -28.57 1.68 -6.04
N CYS A 241 -27.41 1.97 -6.67
CA CYS A 241 -26.58 3.13 -6.33
C CYS A 241 -25.63 3.55 -7.47
N ASP A 242 -25.11 4.79 -7.36
CA ASP A 242 -24.17 5.40 -8.32
C ASP A 242 -22.69 5.17 -7.96
N LEU A 243 -22.39 4.13 -7.19
CA LEU A 243 -21.00 3.80 -6.88
C LEU A 243 -20.34 3.13 -8.10
N PRO A 244 -19.06 3.43 -8.38
CA PRO A 244 -18.27 2.63 -9.31
C PRO A 244 -18.24 1.17 -8.88
N ILE A 245 -18.21 0.31 -9.88
CA ILE A 245 -18.21 -1.15 -9.71
C ILE A 245 -16.92 -1.71 -10.30
N SER A 246 -16.21 -2.46 -9.46
CA SER A 246 -15.14 -3.37 -9.80
C SER A 246 -15.72 -4.77 -10.07
N VAL A 247 -15.21 -5.45 -11.09
CA VAL A 247 -15.43 -6.90 -11.25
C VAL A 247 -14.20 -7.67 -10.77
N ASP A 248 -14.39 -8.56 -9.79
CA ASP A 248 -13.34 -9.46 -9.26
C ASP A 248 -13.28 -10.72 -10.13
N THR A 249 -12.47 -10.68 -11.19
CA THR A 249 -12.28 -11.80 -12.11
C THR A 249 -10.93 -11.73 -12.82
N TYR A 250 -10.39 -12.91 -13.13
CA TYR A 250 -9.21 -13.10 -13.98
C TYR A 250 -9.59 -13.61 -15.39
N LYS A 251 -10.86 -13.93 -15.64
CA LYS A 251 -11.34 -14.47 -16.92
C LYS A 251 -11.70 -13.33 -17.85
N ALA A 252 -11.05 -13.26 -19.01
CA ALA A 252 -11.24 -12.17 -19.96
C ALA A 252 -12.69 -12.08 -20.43
N GLU A 253 -13.34 -13.21 -20.67
CA GLU A 253 -14.73 -13.31 -21.10
C GLU A 253 -15.72 -12.76 -20.07
N VAL A 254 -15.45 -13.01 -18.78
CA VAL A 254 -16.25 -12.44 -17.68
C VAL A 254 -16.02 -10.93 -17.60
N ALA A 255 -14.76 -10.48 -17.72
CA ALA A 255 -14.43 -9.06 -17.71
C ALA A 255 -15.11 -8.31 -18.87
N VAL A 256 -15.14 -8.86 -20.09
CA VAL A 256 -15.86 -8.27 -21.23
C VAL A 256 -17.32 -8.05 -20.87
N ALA A 257 -18.02 -9.11 -20.47
CA ALA A 257 -19.44 -9.03 -20.19
C ALA A 257 -19.75 -8.12 -18.99
N ALA A 258 -18.88 -8.11 -17.97
CA ALA A 258 -19.03 -7.27 -16.80
C ALA A 258 -18.88 -5.78 -17.12
N LEU A 259 -17.89 -5.42 -17.93
CA LEU A 259 -17.69 -4.05 -18.41
C LEU A 259 -18.87 -3.59 -19.27
N ASP A 260 -19.35 -4.45 -20.18
CA ASP A 260 -20.52 -4.17 -21.02
C ASP A 260 -21.80 -4.02 -20.18
N ALA A 261 -21.91 -4.72 -19.04
CA ALA A 261 -22.99 -4.57 -18.05
C ALA A 261 -22.86 -3.32 -17.17
N GLY A 262 -21.72 -2.63 -17.22
CA GLY A 262 -21.45 -1.36 -16.56
C GLY A 262 -20.54 -1.43 -15.33
N ALA A 263 -19.67 -2.45 -15.24
CA ALA A 263 -18.47 -2.34 -14.41
C ALA A 263 -17.51 -1.27 -14.98
N HIS A 264 -16.65 -0.74 -14.12
CA HIS A 264 -15.78 0.41 -14.41
C HIS A 264 -14.29 0.07 -14.23
N LEU A 265 -13.99 -1.08 -13.64
CA LEU A 265 -12.68 -1.48 -13.12
C LEU A 265 -12.60 -3.01 -13.11
N VAL A 266 -11.44 -3.56 -13.44
CA VAL A 266 -11.16 -5.00 -13.29
C VAL A 266 -10.26 -5.20 -12.07
N ASN A 267 -10.61 -6.13 -11.19
CA ASN A 267 -9.77 -6.56 -10.07
C ASN A 267 -9.29 -7.99 -10.33
N ASP A 268 -8.02 -8.14 -10.72
CA ASP A 268 -7.45 -9.41 -11.14
C ASP A 268 -6.51 -9.98 -10.08
N ILE A 269 -6.98 -11.05 -9.43
CA ILE A 269 -6.24 -11.80 -8.40
C ILE A 269 -4.99 -12.52 -8.94
N TRP A 270 -4.74 -12.56 -10.23
CA TRP A 270 -3.55 -13.16 -10.82
C TRP A 270 -2.64 -12.14 -11.50
N GLY A 271 -2.97 -10.85 -11.44
CA GLY A 271 -2.08 -9.78 -11.89
C GLY A 271 -1.70 -9.91 -13.37
N LEU A 272 -2.69 -10.16 -14.23
CA LEU A 272 -2.55 -10.47 -15.65
C LEU A 272 -1.85 -11.79 -15.96
N ARG A 273 -1.65 -12.66 -14.98
CA ARG A 273 -1.32 -14.06 -15.24
C ARG A 273 -2.59 -14.90 -15.27
N THR A 274 -2.53 -16.02 -15.96
CA THR A 274 -3.49 -17.10 -15.79
C THR A 274 -3.12 -17.88 -14.52
N PRO A 275 -4.03 -18.71 -13.99
CA PRO A 275 -3.66 -19.66 -12.96
C PRO A 275 -2.48 -20.57 -13.37
N SER A 276 -2.28 -20.87 -14.66
CA SER A 276 -1.12 -21.65 -15.13
C SER A 276 0.21 -20.89 -15.08
N GLY A 277 0.19 -19.58 -14.83
CA GLY A 277 1.37 -18.70 -14.73
C GLY A 277 1.72 -17.98 -16.04
N GLU A 278 0.99 -18.27 -17.12
CA GLU A 278 1.16 -17.62 -18.43
C GLU A 278 0.56 -16.21 -18.42
N TRP A 279 1.03 -15.33 -19.28
CA TRP A 279 0.44 -14.00 -19.42
C TRP A 279 -0.95 -14.06 -20.07
N ASN A 280 -1.91 -13.38 -19.45
CA ASN A 280 -3.29 -13.25 -19.91
C ASN A 280 -3.42 -12.09 -20.89
N LEU A 281 -2.96 -12.33 -22.12
CA LEU A 281 -3.00 -11.34 -23.21
C LEU A 281 -4.43 -10.88 -23.53
N ALA A 282 -5.42 -11.76 -23.41
CA ALA A 282 -6.82 -11.42 -23.69
C ALA A 282 -7.34 -10.37 -22.69
N LEU A 283 -7.09 -10.56 -21.39
CA LEU A 283 -7.51 -9.61 -20.37
C LEU A 283 -6.73 -8.29 -20.46
N ALA A 284 -5.41 -8.36 -20.67
CA ALA A 284 -4.58 -7.17 -20.80
C ALA A 284 -4.99 -6.32 -22.02
N GLY A 285 -5.21 -6.97 -23.17
CA GLY A 285 -5.68 -6.32 -24.39
C GLY A 285 -7.06 -5.68 -24.22
N LEU A 286 -7.99 -6.36 -23.54
CA LEU A 286 -9.31 -5.81 -23.22
C LEU A 286 -9.20 -4.53 -22.37
N VAL A 287 -8.41 -4.57 -21.30
CA VAL A 287 -8.24 -3.44 -20.37
C VAL A 287 -7.63 -2.24 -21.09
N ALA A 288 -6.62 -2.47 -21.93
CA ALA A 288 -5.99 -1.44 -22.75
C ALA A 288 -6.98 -0.85 -23.77
N GLU A 289 -7.72 -1.69 -24.50
CA GLU A 289 -8.71 -1.27 -25.50
C GLU A 289 -9.84 -0.44 -24.88
N ARG A 290 -10.39 -0.90 -23.75
CA ARG A 290 -11.49 -0.22 -23.06
C ARG A 290 -11.03 0.98 -22.25
N GLY A 291 -9.73 1.12 -21.99
CA GLY A 291 -9.17 2.20 -21.18
C GLY A 291 -9.74 2.21 -19.76
N VAL A 292 -9.94 1.04 -19.16
CA VAL A 292 -10.45 0.90 -17.79
C VAL A 292 -9.31 0.65 -16.80
N PRO A 293 -9.44 1.08 -15.53
CA PRO A 293 -8.47 0.73 -14.50
C PRO A 293 -8.44 -0.77 -14.18
N ILE A 294 -7.28 -1.26 -13.74
CA ILE A 294 -7.03 -2.64 -13.31
C ILE A 294 -6.28 -2.70 -11.99
N VAL A 295 -6.69 -3.60 -11.09
CA VAL A 295 -5.89 -4.04 -9.95
C VAL A 295 -5.07 -5.26 -10.34
N LEU A 296 -3.74 -5.17 -10.19
CA LEU A 296 -2.81 -6.27 -10.38
C LEU A 296 -2.44 -6.84 -9.01
N MET A 297 -2.98 -8.02 -8.68
CA MET A 297 -2.64 -8.68 -7.43
C MET A 297 -1.47 -9.66 -7.59
N HIS A 298 -0.54 -9.64 -6.65
CA HIS A 298 0.45 -10.71 -6.51
C HIS A 298 -0.23 -11.98 -5.98
N ASN A 299 -0.03 -13.10 -6.67
CA ASN A 299 -0.54 -14.40 -6.23
C ASN A 299 0.35 -15.54 -6.71
N ARG A 300 0.42 -16.60 -5.90
CA ARG A 300 1.10 -17.86 -6.24
C ARG A 300 0.16 -19.02 -5.95
N ARG A 301 0.20 -20.04 -6.81
CA ARG A 301 -0.41 -21.33 -6.47
C ARG A 301 0.27 -21.92 -5.24
N ALA A 302 -0.52 -22.51 -4.37
CA ALA A 302 -0.05 -23.03 -3.09
C ALA A 302 -0.93 -24.18 -2.60
N SER A 303 -0.35 -25.06 -1.81
CA SER A 303 -1.10 -26.07 -1.07
C SER A 303 -2.02 -25.41 -0.06
N VAL A 304 -3.17 -26.03 0.20
CA VAL A 304 -4.15 -25.55 1.19
C VAL A 304 -4.15 -26.51 2.37
N ALA A 305 -4.02 -25.95 3.57
CA ALA A 305 -4.21 -26.64 4.84
C ALA A 305 -5.45 -26.12 5.55
N ALA A 306 -5.98 -26.90 6.48
CA ALA A 306 -7.12 -26.54 7.32
C ALA A 306 -6.74 -26.61 8.80
N ASN A 307 -7.32 -25.73 9.61
CA ASN A 307 -7.26 -25.81 11.06
C ASN A 307 -8.57 -25.29 11.68
N GLN A 308 -8.61 -25.19 13.01
CA GLN A 308 -9.80 -24.75 13.75
C GLN A 308 -10.28 -23.32 13.41
N HIS A 309 -9.48 -22.51 12.72
CA HIS A 309 -9.82 -21.13 12.31
C HIS A 309 -10.03 -20.99 10.79
N GLY A 310 -10.08 -22.11 10.06
CA GLY A 310 -10.39 -22.17 8.63
C GLY A 310 -9.22 -22.64 7.75
N HIS A 311 -9.37 -22.43 6.44
CA HIS A 311 -8.35 -22.78 5.46
C HIS A 311 -7.29 -21.69 5.31
N HIS A 312 -6.05 -22.11 5.05
CA HIS A 312 -4.91 -21.23 4.82
C HIS A 312 -3.93 -21.90 3.86
N PHE A 313 -3.10 -21.09 3.19
CA PHE A 313 -2.05 -21.62 2.34
C PHE A 313 -0.88 -22.15 3.18
N SER A 314 -0.27 -23.23 2.72
CA SER A 314 0.89 -23.88 3.32
C SER A 314 1.93 -24.22 2.24
N ASN A 315 3.16 -24.51 2.67
CA ASN A 315 4.26 -24.93 1.79
C ASN A 315 4.54 -23.96 0.63
N VAL A 316 4.45 -22.65 0.87
CA VAL A 316 4.86 -21.64 -0.11
C VAL A 316 6.25 -21.14 0.22
N ALA A 317 7.18 -21.36 -0.70
CA ALA A 317 8.55 -20.92 -0.55
C ALA A 317 8.72 -19.50 -1.13
N TYR A 318 9.30 -18.63 -0.32
CA TYR A 318 9.94 -17.39 -0.73
C TYR A 318 11.33 -17.41 -0.08
N SER A 319 12.35 -17.00 -0.83
CA SER A 319 13.70 -16.74 -0.30
C SER A 319 13.75 -15.34 0.32
N ASP A 320 13.08 -14.39 -0.33
CA ASP A 320 12.81 -13.04 0.17
C ASP A 320 11.36 -12.70 -0.22
N LEU A 321 10.47 -12.73 0.78
CA LEU A 321 9.04 -12.54 0.53
C LEU A 321 8.74 -11.17 -0.09
N THR A 322 9.23 -10.10 0.52
CA THR A 322 8.90 -8.74 0.09
C THR A 322 9.61 -8.39 -1.22
N GLY A 323 10.87 -8.79 -1.37
CA GLY A 323 11.64 -8.61 -2.59
C GLY A 323 11.00 -9.33 -3.78
N GLU A 324 10.61 -10.59 -3.63
CA GLU A 324 9.94 -11.36 -4.69
C GLU A 324 8.56 -10.78 -5.03
N VAL A 325 7.76 -10.37 -4.03
CA VAL A 325 6.46 -9.70 -4.28
C VAL A 325 6.65 -8.42 -5.08
N CYS A 326 7.63 -7.59 -4.73
CA CYS A 326 7.95 -6.37 -5.46
C CYS A 326 8.41 -6.65 -6.90
N ALA A 327 9.24 -7.69 -7.08
CA ALA A 327 9.76 -8.08 -8.38
C ALA A 327 8.65 -8.58 -9.32
N GLU A 328 7.77 -9.45 -8.84
CA GLU A 328 6.67 -10.00 -9.62
C GLU A 328 5.61 -8.94 -9.97
N LEU A 329 5.27 -8.06 -9.03
CA LEU A 329 4.37 -6.93 -9.32
C LEU A 329 4.99 -5.98 -10.36
N ARG A 330 6.30 -5.70 -10.27
CA ARG A 330 7.01 -4.89 -11.26
C ARG A 330 7.00 -5.54 -12.65
N GLU A 331 7.09 -6.88 -12.70
CA GLU A 331 6.96 -7.64 -13.95
C GLU A 331 5.55 -7.50 -14.55
N GLY A 332 4.51 -7.65 -13.73
CA GLY A 332 3.12 -7.45 -14.14
C GLY A 332 2.84 -6.04 -14.64
N VAL A 333 3.38 -5.03 -13.95
CA VAL A 333 3.33 -3.62 -14.41
C VAL A 333 3.99 -3.47 -15.77
N ARG A 334 5.22 -3.98 -15.96
CA ARG A 334 5.92 -3.86 -17.25
C ARG A 334 5.09 -4.51 -18.36
N PHE A 335 4.57 -5.71 -18.11
CA PHE A 335 3.71 -6.39 -19.07
C PHE A 335 2.46 -5.57 -19.40
N ALA A 336 1.76 -5.01 -18.39
CA ALA A 336 0.60 -4.16 -18.59
C ALA A 336 0.91 -2.93 -19.47
N LEU A 337 2.03 -2.25 -19.19
CA LEU A 337 2.50 -1.10 -19.98
C LEU A 337 2.83 -1.50 -21.43
N ASP A 338 3.49 -2.64 -21.62
CA ASP A 338 3.83 -3.18 -22.95
C ASP A 338 2.57 -3.55 -23.76
N GLN A 339 1.47 -3.91 -23.08
CA GLN A 339 0.17 -4.14 -23.72
C GLN A 339 -0.64 -2.84 -23.95
N GLY A 340 -0.11 -1.68 -23.54
CA GLY A 340 -0.72 -0.37 -23.76
C GLY A 340 -1.66 0.11 -22.65
N ILE A 341 -1.69 -0.55 -21.49
CA ILE A 341 -2.44 -0.07 -20.31
C ILE A 341 -1.74 1.18 -19.78
N ALA A 342 -2.48 2.26 -19.55
CA ALA A 342 -1.88 3.51 -19.10
C ALA A 342 -1.39 3.39 -17.65
N PRO A 343 -0.25 4.02 -17.27
CA PRO A 343 0.26 3.96 -15.89
C PRO A 343 -0.77 4.40 -14.84
N GLY A 344 -1.59 5.41 -15.14
CA GLY A 344 -2.63 5.93 -14.23
C GLY A 344 -3.85 5.00 -14.05
N GLN A 345 -3.92 3.90 -14.79
CA GLN A 345 -4.97 2.89 -14.68
C GLN A 345 -4.56 1.70 -13.81
N ILE A 346 -3.30 1.62 -13.37
CA ILE A 346 -2.78 0.46 -12.65
C ILE A 346 -2.83 0.71 -11.14
N VAL A 347 -3.43 -0.24 -10.41
CA VAL A 347 -3.40 -0.36 -8.95
C VAL A 347 -2.71 -1.67 -8.61
N LEU A 348 -1.91 -1.73 -7.54
CA LEU A 348 -1.25 -2.96 -7.11
C LEU A 348 -1.88 -3.50 -5.82
N ASP A 349 -2.00 -4.82 -5.71
CA ASP A 349 -2.36 -5.51 -4.47
C ASP A 349 -1.26 -6.52 -4.10
N PRO A 350 -0.66 -6.44 -2.89
CA PRO A 350 0.32 -7.44 -2.41
C PRO A 350 -0.26 -8.86 -2.28
N GLY A 351 -1.58 -8.97 -2.36
CA GLY A 351 -2.35 -10.20 -2.31
C GLY A 351 -2.23 -10.88 -0.97
N ILE A 352 -2.62 -10.19 0.12
CA ILE A 352 -2.36 -10.65 1.51
C ILE A 352 -2.73 -12.12 1.72
N GLY A 353 -3.92 -12.58 2.07
CA GLY A 353 -4.20 -14.03 2.20
C GLY A 353 -4.13 -14.91 0.93
N PHE A 354 -3.29 -14.62 -0.06
CA PHE A 354 -3.17 -15.35 -1.34
C PHE A 354 -1.75 -15.85 -1.57
N GLY A 355 -1.60 -17.17 -1.74
CA GLY A 355 -0.29 -17.80 -1.98
C GLY A 355 0.72 -17.55 -0.86
N LYS A 356 0.28 -17.39 0.38
CA LYS A 356 1.13 -17.03 1.53
C LYS A 356 0.66 -17.71 2.81
N THR A 357 1.61 -18.21 3.59
CA THR A 357 1.35 -18.76 4.93
C THR A 357 0.94 -17.65 5.91
N PRO A 358 0.31 -17.97 7.06
CA PRO A 358 -0.07 -16.98 8.06
C PRO A 358 1.11 -16.11 8.54
N ALA A 359 2.31 -16.68 8.69
CA ALA A 359 3.50 -15.93 9.07
C ALA A 359 3.93 -14.94 7.98
N GLN A 360 3.96 -15.40 6.72
CA GLN A 360 4.27 -14.56 5.55
C GLN A 360 3.24 -13.42 5.37
N ASN A 361 1.97 -13.64 5.71
CA ASN A 361 0.96 -12.57 5.70
C ASN A 361 1.32 -11.44 6.67
N ILE A 362 1.81 -11.80 7.87
CA ILE A 362 2.20 -10.82 8.90
C ILE A 362 3.48 -10.10 8.46
N GLU A 363 4.49 -10.84 8.00
CA GLU A 363 5.73 -10.30 7.47
C GLU A 363 5.46 -9.28 6.35
N LEU A 364 4.65 -9.64 5.35
CA LEU A 364 4.33 -8.73 4.25
C LEU A 364 3.57 -7.47 4.70
N LEU A 365 2.74 -7.56 5.75
CA LEU A 365 2.12 -6.38 6.34
C LEU A 365 3.16 -5.48 7.01
N GLN A 366 4.08 -6.05 7.78
CA GLN A 366 5.17 -5.31 8.45
C GLN A 366 6.07 -4.56 7.46
N HIS A 367 6.23 -5.12 6.25
CA HIS A 367 7.08 -4.59 5.19
C HIS A 367 6.30 -3.89 4.07
N LEU A 368 4.99 -3.61 4.27
CA LEU A 368 4.11 -3.07 3.21
C LEU A 368 4.64 -1.76 2.59
N ALA A 369 5.29 -0.90 3.39
CA ALA A 369 5.82 0.38 2.93
C ALA A 369 6.87 0.23 1.82
N GLU A 370 7.54 -0.92 1.72
CA GLU A 370 8.54 -1.17 0.66
C GLU A 370 7.89 -1.20 -0.74
N LEU A 371 6.62 -1.60 -0.83
CA LEU A 371 5.88 -1.61 -2.10
C LEU A 371 5.61 -0.21 -2.65
N GLN A 372 5.70 0.83 -1.82
CA GLN A 372 5.58 2.22 -2.30
C GLN A 372 6.66 2.57 -3.32
N ALA A 373 7.82 1.89 -3.28
CA ALA A 373 8.89 2.07 -4.26
C ALA A 373 8.47 1.70 -5.71
N LEU A 374 7.37 0.97 -5.88
CA LEU A 374 6.81 0.64 -7.20
C LEU A 374 6.14 1.85 -7.87
N GLY A 375 5.70 2.85 -7.09
CA GLY A 375 5.13 4.10 -7.63
C GLY A 375 3.69 3.99 -8.12
N TYR A 376 2.94 2.98 -7.66
CA TYR A 376 1.53 2.79 -7.98
C TYR A 376 0.69 2.79 -6.70
N PRO A 377 -0.59 3.20 -6.77
CA PRO A 377 -1.51 3.11 -5.64
C PRO A 377 -1.67 1.68 -5.17
N LEU A 378 -1.81 1.50 -3.86
CA LEU A 378 -1.91 0.18 -3.23
C LEU A 378 -3.33 -0.13 -2.78
N LEU A 379 -3.87 -1.26 -3.22
CA LEU A 379 -5.06 -1.87 -2.66
C LEU A 379 -4.66 -2.95 -1.65
N VAL A 380 -5.27 -2.95 -0.46
CA VAL A 380 -5.02 -3.99 0.55
C VAL A 380 -6.33 -4.59 1.05
N GLY A 381 -6.47 -5.91 0.89
CA GLY A 381 -7.59 -6.68 1.42
C GLY A 381 -7.17 -7.64 2.54
N THR A 382 -7.42 -7.29 3.79
CA THR A 382 -7.16 -8.14 4.98
C THR A 382 -8.42 -8.68 5.65
N SER A 383 -9.58 -8.18 5.26
CA SER A 383 -10.86 -8.39 5.93
C SER A 383 -11.20 -9.87 6.18
N ARG A 384 -11.39 -10.20 7.46
CA ARG A 384 -11.83 -11.53 7.95
C ARG A 384 -10.88 -12.70 7.61
N LYS A 385 -9.68 -12.44 7.08
CA LYS A 385 -8.73 -13.48 6.64
C LYS A 385 -8.26 -14.38 7.79
N SER A 386 -7.88 -15.62 7.46
CA SER A 386 -7.58 -16.67 8.44
C SER A 386 -6.35 -16.39 9.32
N PHE A 387 -5.35 -15.66 8.81
CA PHE A 387 -4.18 -15.28 9.62
C PHE A 387 -4.54 -14.43 10.85
N ILE A 388 -5.60 -13.60 10.75
CA ILE A 388 -6.12 -12.82 11.89
C ILE A 388 -6.72 -13.76 12.93
N GLY A 389 -7.53 -14.74 12.48
CA GLY A 389 -8.11 -15.74 13.36
C GLY A 389 -7.05 -16.58 14.06
N LEU A 390 -5.94 -16.88 13.39
CA LEU A 390 -4.82 -17.62 13.97
C LEU A 390 -4.05 -16.79 15.00
N ALA A 391 -3.77 -15.53 14.70
CA ALA A 391 -3.05 -14.64 15.62
C ALA A 391 -3.87 -14.34 16.89
N LEU A 392 -5.20 -14.22 16.78
CA LEU A 392 -6.09 -13.84 17.88
C LEU A 392 -6.84 -15.00 18.52
N ASN A 393 -6.74 -16.22 17.96
CA ASN A 393 -7.55 -17.38 18.32
C ASN A 393 -9.07 -17.07 18.29
N LYS A 394 -9.56 -16.58 17.14
CA LYS A 394 -10.94 -16.10 16.94
C LYS A 394 -11.63 -16.68 15.69
N PRO A 395 -12.95 -16.99 15.77
CA PRO A 395 -13.76 -17.35 14.60
C PRO A 395 -13.95 -16.15 13.67
N VAL A 396 -14.46 -16.36 12.45
CA VAL A 396 -14.47 -15.34 11.40
C VAL A 396 -15.32 -14.12 11.74
N GLU A 397 -16.40 -14.33 12.48
CA GLU A 397 -17.37 -13.32 12.94
C GLU A 397 -16.77 -12.37 13.98
N GLU A 398 -15.75 -12.80 14.71
CA GLU A 398 -15.11 -12.03 15.78
C GLU A 398 -13.81 -11.33 15.34
N ARG A 399 -13.52 -11.30 14.03
CA ARG A 399 -12.26 -10.74 13.49
C ARG A 399 -12.30 -9.24 13.20
N ILE A 400 -13.37 -8.53 13.55
CA ILE A 400 -13.54 -7.12 13.17
C ILE A 400 -12.41 -6.23 13.72
N PHE A 401 -12.02 -6.38 14.99
CA PHE A 401 -10.95 -5.57 15.58
C PHE A 401 -9.56 -5.98 15.08
N GLY A 402 -9.35 -7.27 14.80
CA GLY A 402 -8.14 -7.73 14.11
C GLY A 402 -8.04 -7.16 12.70
N THR A 403 -9.17 -7.10 11.98
CA THR A 403 -9.25 -6.44 10.68
C THR A 403 -8.95 -4.94 10.82
N ALA A 404 -9.57 -4.24 11.76
CA ALA A 404 -9.31 -2.82 12.02
C ALA A 404 -7.82 -2.53 12.27
N ALA A 405 -7.15 -3.36 13.07
CA ALA A 405 -5.72 -3.24 13.32
C ALA A 405 -4.90 -3.37 12.03
N THR A 406 -5.19 -4.38 11.20
CA THR A 406 -4.50 -4.57 9.91
C THR A 406 -4.78 -3.45 8.91
N VAL A 407 -6.01 -2.92 8.88
CA VAL A 407 -6.41 -1.80 8.02
C VAL A 407 -5.69 -0.53 8.42
N SER A 408 -5.68 -0.19 9.71
CA SER A 408 -4.96 0.98 10.21
C SER A 408 -3.48 0.89 9.89
N HIS A 409 -2.87 -0.28 10.15
CA HIS A 409 -1.47 -0.52 9.79
C HIS A 409 -1.23 -0.35 8.27
N ALA A 410 -2.07 -0.94 7.43
CA ALA A 410 -1.92 -0.83 5.99
C ALA A 410 -1.97 0.63 5.50
N ILE A 411 -2.88 1.45 6.04
CA ILE A 411 -2.99 2.87 5.71
C ILE A 411 -1.75 3.64 6.17
N MET A 412 -1.28 3.40 7.40
CA MET A 412 -0.04 4.00 7.92
C MET A 412 1.19 3.69 7.06
N HIS A 413 1.17 2.54 6.38
CA HIS A 413 2.23 2.06 5.49
C HIS A 413 1.89 2.23 4.00
N GLY A 414 0.90 3.06 3.65
CA GLY A 414 0.73 3.54 2.29
C GLY A 414 -0.39 2.92 1.46
N ALA A 415 -1.31 2.15 2.04
CA ALA A 415 -2.49 1.68 1.32
C ALA A 415 -3.39 2.87 0.90
N ASP A 416 -3.79 2.89 -0.36
CA ASP A 416 -4.70 3.89 -0.93
C ASP A 416 -6.14 3.39 -1.00
N ILE A 417 -6.33 2.07 -1.15
CA ILE A 417 -7.64 1.41 -1.18
C ILE A 417 -7.66 0.28 -0.16
N ILE A 418 -8.75 0.18 0.60
CA ILE A 418 -8.97 -0.90 1.56
C ILE A 418 -10.19 -1.71 1.13
N ARG A 419 -9.98 -3.01 0.89
CA ARG A 419 -11.03 -3.94 0.45
C ARG A 419 -11.61 -4.73 1.63
N VAL A 420 -12.89 -4.52 1.95
CA VAL A 420 -13.51 -4.96 3.22
C VAL A 420 -14.96 -5.43 3.10
N HIS A 421 -15.36 -6.32 4.01
CA HIS A 421 -16.75 -6.75 4.19
C HIS A 421 -17.54 -5.77 5.10
N ASP A 422 -16.95 -5.41 6.25
CA ASP A 422 -17.61 -4.61 7.29
C ASP A 422 -17.43 -3.09 7.06
N VAL A 423 -17.99 -2.57 5.96
CA VAL A 423 -17.73 -1.21 5.46
C VAL A 423 -17.95 -0.12 6.51
N ALA A 424 -19.10 -0.10 7.20
CA ALA A 424 -19.42 0.98 8.14
C ALA A 424 -18.34 1.16 9.22
N ALA A 425 -17.92 0.06 9.84
CA ALA A 425 -16.88 0.08 10.86
C ALA A 425 -15.50 0.43 10.27
N MET A 426 -15.19 -0.09 9.08
CA MET A 426 -13.89 0.17 8.45
C MET A 426 -13.76 1.58 7.89
N VAL A 427 -14.86 2.25 7.53
CA VAL A 427 -14.87 3.68 7.16
C VAL A 427 -14.43 4.53 8.35
N ASP A 428 -14.90 4.25 9.56
CA ASP A 428 -14.47 4.98 10.76
C ASP A 428 -12.99 4.76 11.05
N VAL A 429 -12.51 3.51 10.92
CA VAL A 429 -11.08 3.19 11.04
C VAL A 429 -10.27 3.96 9.99
N CYS A 430 -10.68 3.93 8.72
CA CYS A 430 -10.00 4.64 7.64
C CYS A 430 -9.93 6.15 7.91
N ARG A 431 -11.06 6.77 8.27
CA ARG A 431 -11.13 8.21 8.56
C ARG A 431 -10.26 8.61 9.75
N MET A 432 -10.27 7.81 10.82
CA MET A 432 -9.46 8.08 12.00
C MET A 432 -7.96 7.90 11.69
N THR A 433 -7.58 6.84 10.97
CA THR A 433 -6.19 6.64 10.57
C THR A 433 -5.73 7.74 9.59
N ASP A 434 -6.56 8.12 8.62
CA ASP A 434 -6.29 9.24 7.72
C ASP A 434 -6.07 10.55 8.49
N ALA A 435 -6.85 10.83 9.53
CA ALA A 435 -6.63 12.01 10.36
C ALA A 435 -5.27 12.01 11.10
N LEU A 436 -4.68 10.83 11.33
CA LEU A 436 -3.35 10.68 11.94
C LEU A 436 -2.22 10.79 10.92
N VAL A 437 -2.40 10.25 9.71
CA VAL A 437 -1.29 10.07 8.74
C VAL A 437 -1.42 10.84 7.44
N ARG A 438 -2.61 11.31 7.06
CA ARG A 438 -2.82 12.11 5.85
C ARG A 438 -3.05 13.55 6.26
N GLN A 439 -2.24 14.45 5.74
CA GLN A 439 -2.46 15.88 5.94
C GLN A 439 -3.63 16.29 5.06
N ARG A 440 -4.73 16.75 5.66
CA ARG A 440 -5.78 17.43 4.88
C ARG A 440 -5.15 18.67 4.27
N PRO A 441 -5.26 18.91 2.95
CA PRO A 441 -5.04 20.26 2.44
C PRO A 441 -5.99 21.18 3.23
N GLN A 442 -5.41 22.19 3.90
CA GLN A 442 -6.19 23.25 4.56
C GLN A 442 -6.87 24.12 3.51
#